data_AF-A0A962QS81-F1
#
_entry.id   AF-A0A962QS81-F1
#
_cell.length_a   1.000
_cell.length_b   1.000
_cell.length_c   1.000
_cell.angle_alpha   90.00
_cell.angle_beta   90.00
_cell.angle_gamma   90.00
#
_symmetry.space_group_name_H-M   'P 1'
#
loop_
_entity.id
_entity.type
_entity.pdbx_description
1 polymer ?
#
loop_
_entity_poly.entity_id
_entity_poly.type
_entity_poly.pdbx_seq_one_letter_code
_entity_poly.pdbx_strand_id
1 'polypeptide(L)'
;DHLEEGIALGQAVMERRQGAEYDFNGQLLADMLDSCAAQDPRAVVILAMMFISPGRHAGPGGDIETICRDAMRMNPGLRVGISRLVGEHPLLVNILSQRLQALL
;
A
#
# COMPACT_ATOMS: atom_id res chain seq x y z
N ASP A 1 -16.49 -9.00 9.42
CA ASP A 1 -15.76 -8.32 8.33
C ASP A 1 -15.85 -6.80 8.43
N HIS A 2 -15.56 -6.23 9.60
CA HIS A 2 -15.54 -4.78 9.79
C HIS A 2 -14.24 -4.40 10.51
N LEU A 3 -13.62 -3.32 10.07
CA LEU A 3 -12.52 -2.70 10.80
C LEU A 3 -13.08 -2.10 12.10
N GLU A 4 -12.27 -2.08 13.16
CA GLU A 4 -12.67 -1.48 14.43
C GLU A 4 -12.95 0.02 14.27
N GLU A 5 -13.80 0.55 15.17
CA GLU A 5 -14.17 1.96 15.18
C GLU A 5 -12.92 2.84 15.35
N GLY A 6 -12.78 3.87 14.53
CA GLY A 6 -11.58 4.72 14.48
C GLY A 6 -10.49 4.27 13.49
N ILE A 7 -10.66 3.15 12.80
CA ILE A 7 -9.77 2.76 11.70
C ILE A 7 -10.35 3.25 10.36
N ALA A 8 -9.63 4.15 9.69
CA ALA A 8 -9.94 4.58 8.34
C ALA A 8 -9.28 3.66 7.29
N LEU A 9 -10.03 3.29 6.25
CA LEU A 9 -9.51 2.57 5.09
C LEU A 9 -9.39 3.52 3.90
N GLY A 10 -8.25 3.48 3.21
CA GLY A 10 -7.99 4.26 2.01
C GLY A 10 -7.17 3.49 0.98
N GLN A 11 -6.95 4.13 -0.18
CA GLN A 11 -6.11 3.61 -1.26
C GLN A 11 -5.22 4.72 -1.79
N ALA A 12 -4.02 4.35 -2.26
CA ALA A 12 -3.09 5.28 -2.88
C ALA A 12 -2.34 4.61 -4.02
N VAL A 13 -1.87 5.41 -4.96
CA VAL A 13 -1.07 4.96 -6.12
C VAL A 13 0.38 5.41 -5.97
N MET A 14 1.31 4.68 -6.58
CA MET A 14 2.75 4.98 -6.45
C MET A 14 3.23 5.98 -7.49
N GLU A 15 2.51 6.06 -8.60
CA GLU A 15 2.80 6.96 -9.70
C GLU A 15 1.52 7.37 -10.40
N ARG A 16 1.59 8.51 -11.08
CA ARG A 16 0.52 9.02 -11.93
C ARG A 16 1.12 9.44 -13.25
N ARG A 17 0.40 9.14 -14.33
CA ARG A 17 0.71 9.71 -15.64
C ARG A 17 0.05 11.07 -15.77
N GLN A 18 0.72 12.01 -16.42
CA GLN A 18 0.15 13.34 -16.69
C GLN A 18 -0.93 13.26 -17.77
N GLY A 19 -2.01 14.03 -17.58
CA GLY A 19 -3.14 14.11 -18.49
C GLY A 19 -4.46 13.75 -17.81
N ALA A 20 -5.53 14.48 -18.10
CA ALA A 20 -6.84 14.28 -17.50
C ALA A 20 -7.42 12.88 -17.77
N GLU A 21 -7.00 12.24 -18.86
CA GLU A 21 -7.36 10.87 -19.19
C GLU A 21 -6.79 9.83 -18.21
N TYR A 22 -5.81 10.19 -17.38
CA TYR A 22 -5.19 9.32 -16.37
C TYR A 22 -5.60 9.67 -14.92
N ASP A 23 -6.54 10.61 -14.75
CA ASP A 23 -7.03 11.04 -13.42
C ASP A 23 -7.97 10.03 -12.74
N PHE A 24 -8.18 8.87 -13.35
CA PHE A 24 -8.83 7.73 -12.69
C PHE A 24 -7.94 7.07 -11.63
N ASN A 25 -6.66 7.40 -11.59
CA ASN A 25 -5.75 6.95 -10.53
C ASN A 25 -5.97 7.76 -9.25
N GLY A 26 -5.90 7.08 -8.10
CA GLY A 26 -6.08 7.70 -6.78
C GLY A 26 -5.00 8.72 -6.39
N GLN A 27 -5.04 9.16 -5.13
CA GLN A 27 -4.02 10.02 -4.53
C GLN A 27 -2.65 9.31 -4.54
N LEU A 28 -1.55 10.06 -4.72
CA LEU A 28 -0.21 9.49 -4.55
C LEU A 28 0.03 9.05 -3.10
N LEU A 29 0.80 7.98 -2.90
CA LEU A 29 1.13 7.49 -1.57
C LEU A 29 1.81 8.56 -0.70
N ALA A 30 2.74 9.33 -1.27
CA ALA A 30 3.41 10.40 -0.54
C ALA A 30 2.42 11.44 0.00
N ASP A 31 1.54 11.95 -0.88
CA ASP A 31 0.54 12.96 -0.52
C ASP A 31 -0.44 12.43 0.54
N MET A 32 -0.80 11.14 0.45
CA MET A 32 -1.68 10.50 1.43
C MET A 32 -1.01 10.43 2.81
N LEU A 33 0.27 10.01 2.88
CA LEU A 33 1.01 9.94 4.14
C LEU A 33 1.19 11.32 4.78
N ASP A 34 1.49 12.35 3.98
CA ASP A 34 1.57 13.73 4.46
C ASP A 34 0.22 14.23 4.97
N SER A 35 -0.87 13.89 4.27
CA SER A 35 -2.24 14.22 4.70
C SER A 35 -2.60 13.54 6.03
N CYS A 36 -2.18 12.30 6.24
CA CYS A 36 -2.36 11.60 7.52
C CYS A 36 -1.56 12.28 8.64
N ALA A 37 -0.29 12.62 8.40
CA ALA A 37 0.55 13.29 9.40
C ALA A 37 0.05 14.70 9.75
N ALA A 38 -0.52 15.42 8.78
CA ALA A 38 -1.11 16.74 9.01
C ALA A 38 -2.39 16.67 9.87
N GLN A 39 -3.19 15.60 9.70
CA GLN A 39 -4.40 15.37 10.48
C GLN A 39 -4.09 14.90 11.90
N ASP A 40 -3.14 13.98 12.05
CA ASP A 40 -2.60 13.53 13.33
C ASP A 40 -1.09 13.32 13.23
N PRO A 41 -0.28 14.17 13.89
CA PRO A 41 1.18 14.02 13.89
C PRO A 41 1.69 12.69 14.45
N ARG A 42 0.85 11.91 15.13
CA ARG A 42 1.16 10.57 15.67
C ARG A 42 0.41 9.45 14.95
N ALA A 43 -0.10 9.72 13.73
CA ALA A 43 -0.80 8.74 12.93
C ALA A 43 0.02 7.45 12.74
N VAL A 44 -0.69 6.32 12.79
CA VAL A 44 -0.14 5.00 12.46
C VAL A 44 -0.82 4.52 11.18
N VAL A 45 -0.04 4.34 10.12
CA VAL A 45 -0.53 3.88 8.82
C VAL A 45 0.00 2.48 8.56
N ILE A 46 -0.90 1.54 8.25
CA ILE A 46 -0.54 0.19 7.82
C ILE A 46 -0.80 0.06 6.33
N LEU A 47 0.25 -0.16 5.55
CA LEU A 47 0.18 -0.38 4.11
C LEU A 47 -0.01 -1.87 3.81
N ALA A 48 -1.20 -2.18 3.28
CA ALA A 48 -1.53 -3.49 2.74
C ALA A 48 -0.95 -3.63 1.32
N MET A 49 0.11 -4.43 1.18
CA MET A 49 0.84 -4.59 -0.08
C MET A 49 0.14 -5.61 -0.97
N MET A 50 -0.85 -5.15 -1.74
CA MET A 50 -1.61 -5.97 -2.71
C MET A 50 -0.80 -6.29 -3.98
N PHE A 51 0.44 -6.78 -3.81
CA PHE A 51 1.37 -7.14 -4.88
C PHE A 51 1.67 -8.65 -4.82
N ILE A 52 1.66 -9.31 -5.99
CA ILE A 52 1.97 -10.74 -6.08
C ILE A 52 3.49 -10.99 -6.07
N SER A 53 4.30 -10.11 -6.64
CA SER A 53 5.75 -10.31 -6.74
C SER A 53 6.51 -9.03 -6.47
N PRO A 54 7.80 -9.11 -6.06
CA PRO A 54 8.63 -7.93 -5.99
C PRO A 54 8.87 -7.33 -7.38
N GLY A 55 9.22 -6.06 -7.41
CA GLY A 55 9.49 -5.29 -8.63
C GLY A 55 9.90 -3.86 -8.29
N ARG A 56 9.77 -2.94 -9.25
CA ARG A 56 10.14 -1.53 -9.03
C ARG A 56 9.45 -0.89 -7.82
N HIS A 57 8.16 -1.19 -7.62
CA HIS A 57 7.40 -0.56 -6.54
C HIS A 57 7.43 -1.33 -5.22
N ALA A 58 7.38 -2.66 -5.29
CA ALA A 58 7.14 -3.53 -4.14
C ALA A 58 8.35 -4.44 -3.86
N GLY A 59 8.62 -4.69 -2.57
CA GLY A 59 9.76 -5.48 -2.11
C GLY A 59 10.97 -4.63 -1.70
N PRO A 60 12.06 -5.28 -1.26
CA PRO A 60 13.25 -4.58 -0.75
C PRO A 60 13.82 -3.60 -1.77
N GLY A 61 14.00 -2.34 -1.34
CA GLY A 61 14.54 -1.26 -2.19
C GLY A 61 13.56 -0.70 -3.22
N GLY A 62 12.29 -1.12 -3.22
CA GLY A 62 11.26 -0.58 -4.11
C GLY A 62 10.83 0.86 -3.76
N ASP A 63 10.11 1.50 -4.68
CA ASP A 63 9.65 2.88 -4.54
C ASP A 63 8.83 3.11 -3.25
N ILE A 64 8.02 2.11 -2.82
CA ILE A 64 7.18 2.21 -1.63
C ILE A 64 8.00 2.39 -0.35
N GLU A 65 9.07 1.61 -0.17
CA GLU A 65 9.95 1.75 0.99
C GLU A 65 10.59 3.14 1.04
N THR A 66 10.99 3.67 -0.12
CA THR A 66 11.56 5.01 -0.22
C THR A 66 10.54 6.09 0.12
N ILE A 67 9.33 6.03 -0.44
CA ILE A 67 8.25 6.98 -0.13
C ILE A 67 7.93 6.97 1.38
N CYS A 68 7.80 5.78 1.99
CA CYS A 68 7.48 5.68 3.41
C CYS A 68 8.62 6.22 4.29
N ARG A 69 9.88 5.90 3.96
CA ARG A 69 11.05 6.40 4.68
C ARG A 69 11.12 7.92 4.62
N ASP A 70 10.88 8.51 3.45
CA ASP A 70 10.90 9.95 3.29
C ASP A 70 9.76 10.65 4.03
N ALA A 71 8.54 10.09 3.98
CA ALA A 71 7.40 10.61 4.75
C ALA A 71 7.67 10.59 6.27
N MET A 72 8.20 9.49 6.81
CA MET A 72 8.56 9.40 8.23
C MET A 72 9.73 10.31 8.62
N ARG A 73 10.67 10.56 7.69
CA ARG A 73 11.77 11.51 7.89
C ARG A 73 11.27 12.96 7.97
N MET A 74 10.30 13.32 7.13
CA MET A 74 9.67 14.65 7.12
C MET A 74 8.71 14.84 8.30
N ASN A 75 8.09 13.76 8.78
CA ASN A 75 7.10 13.77 9.85
C ASN A 75 7.52 12.81 10.98
N PRO A 76 8.38 13.21 11.94
CA PRO A 76 8.99 12.30 12.92
C PRO A 76 8.04 11.53 13.84
N GLY A 77 6.79 11.97 13.97
CA GLY A 77 5.76 11.26 14.75
C GLY A 77 4.93 10.25 13.95
N LEU A 78 4.96 10.32 12.61
CA LEU A 78 4.29 9.38 11.72
C LEU A 78 4.94 8.00 11.81
N ARG A 79 4.13 6.95 11.92
CA ARG A 79 4.61 5.56 11.89
C ARG A 79 3.96 4.82 10.74
N VAL A 80 4.77 4.22 9.87
CA VAL A 80 4.28 3.43 8.73
C VAL A 80 4.74 1.99 8.87
N GLY A 81 3.79 1.05 8.87
CA GLY A 81 4.04 -0.39 8.79
C GLY A 81 3.73 -0.91 7.40
N ILE A 82 4.66 -1.63 6.78
CA ILE A 82 4.50 -2.21 5.45
C ILE A 82 4.32 -3.72 5.60
N SER A 83 3.21 -4.26 5.10
CA SER A 83 2.96 -5.71 5.10
C SER A 83 3.83 -6.44 4.06
N ARG A 84 3.96 -7.77 4.19
CA ARG A 84 4.58 -8.62 3.16
C ARG A 84 3.73 -8.66 1.90
N LEU A 85 4.32 -9.09 0.79
CA LEU A 85 3.62 -9.22 -0.48
C LEU A 85 2.60 -10.36 -0.41
N VAL A 86 1.47 -10.23 -1.13
CA VAL A 86 0.45 -11.29 -1.23
C VAL A 86 1.05 -12.59 -1.77
N GLY A 87 2.06 -12.48 -2.65
CA GLY A 87 2.81 -13.62 -3.19
C GLY A 87 3.48 -14.51 -2.16
N GLU A 88 3.86 -13.95 -1.01
CA GLU A 88 4.56 -14.66 0.04
C GLU A 88 3.61 -15.41 0.97
N HIS A 89 2.30 -15.19 0.85
CA HIS A 89 1.31 -15.80 1.73
C HIS A 89 1.03 -17.25 1.32
N PRO A 90 1.20 -18.25 2.22
CA PRO A 90 1.08 -19.66 1.87
C PRO A 90 -0.31 -20.06 1.34
N LEU A 91 -1.37 -19.37 1.76
CA LEU A 91 -2.72 -19.63 1.26
C LEU A 91 -2.95 -19.18 -0.20
N LEU A 92 -2.10 -18.34 -0.79
CA LEU A 92 -2.25 -17.92 -2.18
C LEU A 92 -2.16 -19.13 -3.12
N VAL A 93 -1.26 -20.07 -2.85
CA VAL A 93 -1.11 -21.30 -3.64
C VAL A 93 -2.42 -22.11 -3.63
N ASN A 94 -3.09 -22.20 -2.48
CA ASN A 94 -4.37 -22.90 -2.38
C ASN A 94 -5.44 -22.24 -3.23
N ILE A 95 -5.53 -20.91 -3.22
CA ILE A 95 -6.47 -20.14 -4.05
C ILE A 95 -6.19 -20.41 -5.54
N LEU A 96 -4.94 -20.32 -5.96
CA LEU A 96 -4.54 -20.56 -7.36
C LEU A 96 -4.84 -22.00 -7.79
N SER A 97 -4.56 -22.99 -6.94
CA SER A 97 -4.87 -24.40 -7.19
C SER A 97 -6.37 -24.63 -7.36
N GLN A 98 -7.21 -24.02 -6.51
CA GLN A 98 -8.67 -24.13 -6.64
C GLN A 98 -9.17 -23.50 -7.94
N ARG A 99 -8.62 -22.36 -8.35
CA ARG A 99 -8.98 -21.70 -9.62
C ARG A 99 -8.57 -22.55 -10.83
N LEU A 100 -7.42 -23.21 -10.78
CA LEU A 100 -6.99 -24.13 -11.84
C LEU A 100 -7.91 -25.36 -11.92
N GLN A 101 -8.23 -25.99 -10.79
CA GLN A 101 -9.10 -27.17 -10.74
C GLN A 101 -10.52 -26.87 -11.25
N ALA A 102 -11.03 -25.66 -11.06
CA ALA A 102 -12.35 -25.28 -11.56
C ALA A 102 -12.42 -25.17 -13.10
N LEU A 103 -11.28 -25.20 -13.80
CA LEU A 103 -11.18 -25.16 -15.26
C LEU A 103 -10.88 -26.53 -15.88
N LEU A 104 -10.54 -27.53 -15.07
CA LEU A 104 -10.27 -28.91 -15.49
C LEU A 104 -11.53 -29.75 -15.35
#